data_AF-A0A1A8XDA8-F1
#
_entry.id   AF-A0A1A8XDA8-F1
#
_cell.length_a   1.000
_cell.length_b   1.000
_cell.length_c   1.000
_cell.angle_alpha   90.00
_cell.angle_beta   90.00
_cell.angle_gamma   90.00
#
_symmetry.space_group_name_H-M   'P 1'
#
loop_
_entity.id
_entity.type
_entity.pdbx_description
1 polymer ?
#
loop_
_entity_poly.entity_id
_entity_poly.type
_entity_poly.pdbx_seq_one_letter_code
_entity_poly.pdbx_strand_id
1 'polypeptide(L)'
;MIRTAKNEPKNLMTTDSHTHRLSTLCVHAGTYRDQATGGACSPIFTSTAYAVANAADENLYPRCFNTPNQQVINRKLAALEKGEAAVVFGSGMAAIATFLLAHLKAGEHAIFQNDLYGGSMQLISQELPRLGVQVSWGANVAEFAAAVRPETRLIYVEDLLADFAAALSME
;
A
#
# COMPACT_ATOMS: atom_id res chain seq x y z
N MET A 1 -18.08 44.80 -12.65
CA MET A 1 -18.74 43.77 -11.84
C MET A 1 -18.40 42.40 -12.45
N ILE A 2 -17.17 41.93 -12.27
CA ILE A 2 -16.70 40.64 -12.80
C ILE A 2 -16.47 39.74 -11.59
N ARG A 3 -17.38 38.79 -11.37
CA ARG A 3 -17.23 37.76 -10.34
C ARG A 3 -16.10 36.83 -10.78
N THR A 4 -14.94 36.97 -10.15
CA THR A 4 -13.90 35.94 -10.11
C THR A 4 -14.48 34.71 -9.41
N ALA A 5 -14.90 33.71 -10.18
CA ALA A 5 -15.13 32.38 -9.64
C ALA A 5 -13.78 31.82 -9.21
N LYS A 6 -13.49 31.89 -7.91
CA LYS A 6 -12.51 31.00 -7.27
C LYS A 6 -13.04 29.58 -7.42
N ASN A 7 -12.74 28.95 -8.55
CA ASN A 7 -12.99 27.53 -8.74
C ASN A 7 -11.82 26.83 -8.06
N GLU A 8 -11.97 26.53 -6.76
CA GLU A 8 -11.14 25.50 -6.13
C GLU A 8 -11.23 24.23 -6.99
N PRO A 9 -10.14 23.46 -7.14
CA PRO A 9 -10.21 22.19 -7.85
C PRO A 9 -11.27 21.33 -7.14
N LYS A 10 -12.41 21.12 -7.80
CA LYS A 10 -13.45 20.21 -7.29
C LYS A 10 -12.79 18.85 -7.18
N ASN A 11 -12.53 18.40 -5.96
CA ASN A 11 -11.90 17.11 -5.72
C ASN A 11 -12.69 16.03 -6.48
N LEU A 12 -12.06 15.44 -7.49
CA LEU A 12 -12.67 14.43 -8.37
C LEU A 12 -12.92 13.11 -7.63
N MET A 13 -12.46 13.02 -6.38
CA MET A 13 -12.58 11.83 -5.55
C MET A 13 -13.16 12.19 -4.19
N THR A 14 -13.84 11.24 -3.57
CA THR A 14 -14.32 11.37 -2.20
C THR A 14 -13.16 11.36 -1.21
N THR A 15 -13.15 12.34 -0.29
CA THR A 15 -12.33 12.32 0.93
C THR A 15 -13.17 11.70 2.03
N ASP A 16 -13.17 10.38 2.15
CA ASP A 16 -13.87 9.73 3.25
C ASP A 16 -12.96 9.71 4.48
N SER A 17 -13.42 10.38 5.54
CA SER A 17 -12.85 10.28 6.87
C SER A 17 -13.02 8.85 7.37
N HIS A 18 -12.04 8.34 8.13
CA HIS A 18 -12.04 7.02 8.79
C HIS A 18 -13.20 6.79 9.80
N THR A 19 -14.25 7.61 9.74
CA THR A 19 -15.38 7.72 10.68
C THR A 19 -16.64 7.01 10.19
N HIS A 20 -16.67 6.50 8.96
CA HIS A 20 -17.81 5.75 8.44
C HIS A 20 -17.76 4.26 8.84
N ARG A 21 -18.93 3.59 8.80
CA ARG A 21 -19.01 2.13 9.01
C ARG A 21 -18.28 1.39 7.89
N LEU A 22 -17.71 0.22 8.20
CA LEU A 22 -16.95 -0.59 7.24
C LEU A 22 -17.73 -0.86 5.94
N SER A 23 -19.02 -1.24 6.04
CA SER A 23 -19.86 -1.49 4.86
C SER A 23 -20.02 -0.25 3.98
N THR A 24 -20.08 0.94 4.56
CA THR A 24 -20.12 2.22 3.82
C THR A 24 -18.79 2.48 3.13
N LEU A 25 -17.66 2.27 3.81
CA LEU A 25 -16.32 2.44 3.24
C LEU A 25 -16.10 1.49 2.04
N CYS A 26 -16.52 0.22 2.16
CA CYS A 26 -16.41 -0.75 1.07
C CYS A 26 -17.04 -0.22 -0.24
N VAL A 27 -18.20 0.44 -0.13
CA VAL A 27 -18.93 0.99 -1.28
C VAL A 27 -18.35 2.34 -1.74
N HIS A 28 -18.17 3.29 -0.82
CA HIS A 28 -17.99 4.71 -1.17
C HIS A 28 -16.56 5.26 -1.08
N ALA A 29 -15.69 4.62 -0.30
CA ALA A 29 -14.34 5.15 -0.10
C ALA A 29 -13.53 5.10 -1.41
N GLY A 30 -12.86 6.21 -1.72
CA GLY A 30 -12.00 6.35 -2.89
C GLY A 30 -12.74 6.50 -4.22
N THR A 31 -14.06 6.45 -4.26
CA THR A 31 -14.85 6.50 -5.50
C THR A 31 -14.59 7.78 -6.30
N TYR A 32 -14.28 7.63 -7.59
CA TYR A 32 -14.16 8.73 -8.53
C TYR A 32 -15.55 9.25 -8.91
N ARG A 33 -15.76 10.55 -8.78
CA ARG A 33 -16.99 11.24 -9.19
C ARG A 33 -16.88 11.67 -10.64
N ASP A 34 -17.65 11.01 -11.50
CA ASP A 34 -17.70 11.37 -12.91
C ASP A 34 -18.48 12.68 -13.12
N GLN A 35 -17.74 13.79 -13.17
CA GLN A 35 -18.31 15.11 -13.43
C GLN A 35 -18.71 15.32 -14.90
N ALA A 36 -18.22 14.50 -15.83
CA ALA A 36 -18.46 14.68 -17.26
C ALA A 36 -19.80 14.09 -17.69
N THR A 37 -20.14 12.89 -17.20
CA THR A 37 -21.39 12.21 -17.58
C THR A 37 -22.38 12.02 -16.43
N GLY A 38 -21.93 12.21 -15.18
CA GLY A 38 -22.75 11.90 -14.01
C GLY A 38 -22.86 10.40 -13.72
N GLY A 39 -21.97 9.58 -14.27
CA GLY A 39 -21.93 8.14 -14.04
C GLY A 39 -21.81 7.79 -12.55
N ALA A 40 -22.60 6.82 -12.10
CA ALA A 40 -22.58 6.36 -10.71
C ALA A 40 -21.33 5.51 -10.38
N CYS A 41 -20.79 4.82 -11.37
CA CYS A 41 -19.57 4.01 -11.24
C CYS A 41 -18.34 4.81 -11.69
N SER A 42 -17.19 4.55 -11.06
CA SER A 42 -15.91 5.12 -11.49
C SER A 42 -15.58 4.65 -12.92
N PRO A 43 -15.27 5.57 -13.86
CA PRO A 43 -14.89 5.20 -15.22
C PRO A 43 -13.58 4.38 -15.27
N ILE A 44 -13.43 3.58 -16.33
CA ILE A 44 -12.17 2.89 -16.63
C ILE A 44 -11.37 3.75 -17.61
N PHE A 45 -10.27 4.32 -17.12
CA PHE A 45 -9.33 5.10 -17.91
C PHE A 45 -8.22 4.19 -18.44
N THR A 46 -8.39 3.71 -19.67
CA THR A 46 -7.45 2.77 -20.32
C THR A 46 -6.24 3.45 -20.97
N SER A 47 -6.16 4.78 -20.92
CA SER A 47 -5.05 5.51 -21.53
C SER A 47 -3.73 5.26 -20.78
N THR A 48 -2.67 5.03 -21.54
CA THR A 48 -1.31 4.85 -21.03
C THR A 48 -0.48 6.14 -21.02
N ALA A 49 -0.97 7.18 -21.70
CA ALA A 49 -0.36 8.50 -21.77
C ALA A 49 -1.44 9.58 -21.69
N TYR A 50 -1.11 10.68 -21.02
CA TYR A 50 -2.01 11.80 -20.80
C TYR A 50 -1.33 13.08 -21.29
N ALA A 51 -2.13 14.09 -21.65
CA ALA A 51 -1.58 15.38 -22.02
C ALA A 51 -0.82 16.00 -20.83
N VAL A 52 0.40 16.47 -21.08
CA VAL A 52 1.25 17.13 -20.06
C VAL A 52 0.60 18.42 -19.57
N ALA A 53 -0.02 19.18 -20.48
CA ALA A 53 -0.86 20.32 -20.14
C ALA A 53 -2.26 19.83 -19.71
N ASN A 54 -2.37 19.27 -18.51
CA ASN A 54 -3.64 18.93 -17.90
C ASN A 54 -3.97 19.87 -16.74
N ALA A 55 -5.24 19.84 -16.31
CA ALA A 55 -5.75 20.74 -15.27
C ALA A 55 -5.06 20.59 -13.90
N ALA A 56 -4.33 19.49 -13.67
CA ALA A 56 -3.59 19.23 -12.44
C ALA A 56 -2.08 19.57 -12.55
N ASP A 57 -1.58 19.90 -13.75
CA ASP A 57 -0.14 20.04 -14.04
C ASP A 57 0.69 18.81 -13.60
N GLU A 58 0.06 17.63 -13.65
CA GLU A 58 0.66 16.37 -13.22
C GLU A 58 1.10 15.53 -14.42
N ASN A 59 2.28 14.92 -14.35
CA ASN A 59 2.68 13.93 -15.35
C ASN A 59 2.02 12.57 -15.06
N LEU A 60 0.77 12.41 -15.49
CA LEU A 60 0.02 11.18 -15.30
C LEU A 60 0.59 10.07 -16.19
N TYR A 61 1.02 8.99 -15.55
CA TYR A 61 1.58 7.85 -16.23
C TYR A 61 1.37 6.58 -15.40
N PRO A 62 0.76 5.50 -15.94
CA PRO A 62 0.38 4.32 -15.15
C PRO A 62 1.50 3.70 -14.30
N ARG A 63 2.76 3.77 -14.75
CA ARG A 63 3.91 3.25 -13.97
C ARG A 63 4.17 4.03 -12.68
N CYS A 64 3.72 5.29 -12.59
CA CYS A 64 3.94 6.18 -11.46
C CYS A 64 2.84 6.09 -10.39
N PHE A 65 1.92 5.11 -10.49
CA PHE A 65 0.83 4.89 -9.53
C PHE A 65 -0.11 6.10 -9.35
N ASN A 66 -0.13 7.01 -10.33
CA ASN A 66 -0.84 8.29 -10.25
C ASN A 66 -2.05 8.38 -11.19
N THR A 67 -2.42 7.31 -11.90
CA THR A 67 -3.61 7.35 -12.77
C THR A 67 -4.91 7.29 -11.98
N PRO A 68 -6.04 7.82 -12.51
CA PRO A 68 -7.30 7.85 -11.79
C PRO A 68 -7.75 6.48 -11.26
N ASN A 69 -7.65 5.41 -12.06
CA ASN A 69 -8.04 4.07 -11.60
C ASN A 69 -7.17 3.55 -10.45
N GLN A 70 -5.86 3.81 -10.47
CA GLN A 70 -4.96 3.43 -9.38
C GLN A 70 -5.26 4.22 -8.12
N GLN A 71 -5.49 5.53 -8.26
CA GLN A 71 -5.82 6.43 -7.15
C GLN A 71 -7.13 6.05 -6.45
N VAL A 72 -8.15 5.59 -7.19
CA VAL A 72 -9.40 5.06 -6.61
C VAL A 72 -9.11 3.87 -5.69
N ILE A 73 -8.33 2.90 -6.17
CA ILE A 73 -7.99 1.68 -5.41
C ILE A 73 -7.12 2.01 -4.20
N ASN A 74 -6.08 2.83 -4.40
CA ASN A 74 -5.17 3.26 -3.34
C ASN A 74 -5.92 3.93 -2.18
N ARG A 75 -6.83 4.86 -2.47
CA ARG A 75 -7.61 5.55 -1.44
C ARG A 75 -8.60 4.63 -0.74
N LYS A 76 -9.22 3.70 -1.49
CA LYS A 76 -10.11 2.70 -0.90
C LYS A 76 -9.36 1.78 0.08
N LEU A 77 -8.22 1.24 -0.34
CA LEU A 77 -7.38 0.39 0.53
C LEU A 77 -6.89 1.16 1.76
N ALA A 78 -6.40 2.38 1.60
CA ALA A 78 -5.97 3.24 2.71
C ALA A 78 -7.12 3.46 3.71
N ALA A 79 -8.33 3.75 3.24
CA ALA A 79 -9.48 3.94 4.10
C ALA A 79 -9.89 2.66 4.87
N LEU A 80 -9.85 1.50 4.20
CA LEU A 80 -10.22 0.21 4.79
C LEU A 80 -9.21 -0.27 5.84
N GLU A 81 -7.91 -0.09 5.57
CA GLU A 81 -6.81 -0.46 6.47
C GLU A 81 -6.50 0.63 7.50
N LYS A 82 -7.27 1.73 7.50
CA LYS A 82 -7.03 2.92 8.34
C LYS A 82 -5.60 3.49 8.19
N GLY A 83 -5.00 3.32 7.02
CA GLY A 83 -3.69 3.88 6.67
C GLY A 83 -3.81 5.26 6.03
N GLU A 84 -2.71 6.02 6.05
CA GLU A 84 -2.63 7.35 5.43
C GLU A 84 -2.62 7.26 3.90
N ALA A 85 -2.01 6.22 3.36
CA ALA A 85 -1.87 5.97 1.93
C ALA A 85 -1.77 4.47 1.63
N ALA A 86 -2.03 4.09 0.38
CA ALA A 86 -1.77 2.76 -0.12
C ALA A 86 -1.26 2.82 -1.57
N VAL A 87 -0.61 1.75 -2.02
CA VAL A 87 -0.14 1.58 -3.39
C VAL A 87 -0.53 0.21 -3.89
N VAL A 88 -1.19 0.14 -5.04
CA VAL A 88 -1.59 -1.10 -5.70
C VAL A 88 -0.48 -1.64 -6.60
N PHE A 89 -0.17 -2.93 -6.46
CA PHE A 89 0.82 -3.65 -7.27
C PHE A 89 0.17 -4.72 -8.15
N GLY A 90 0.90 -5.19 -9.16
CA GLY A 90 0.42 -6.25 -10.06
C GLY A 90 0.29 -7.64 -9.42
N SER A 91 0.89 -7.85 -8.25
CA SER A 91 0.76 -9.08 -7.46
C SER A 91 1.13 -8.84 -5.99
N GLY A 92 0.74 -9.75 -5.10
CA GLY A 92 1.17 -9.73 -3.69
C GLY A 92 2.69 -9.84 -3.55
N MET A 93 3.34 -10.71 -4.34
CA MET A 93 4.80 -10.82 -4.34
C MET A 93 5.50 -9.53 -4.81
N ALA A 94 4.91 -8.79 -5.75
CA ALA A 94 5.46 -7.48 -6.15
C ALA A 94 5.34 -6.46 -5.00
N ALA A 95 4.27 -6.51 -4.22
CA ALA A 95 4.11 -5.67 -3.03
C ALA A 95 5.15 -6.02 -1.95
N ILE A 96 5.28 -7.32 -1.61
CA ILE A 96 6.25 -7.82 -0.63
C ILE A 96 7.68 -7.50 -1.05
N ALA A 97 8.06 -7.80 -2.30
CA ALA A 97 9.39 -7.52 -2.80
C ALA A 97 9.70 -6.01 -2.80
N THR A 98 8.76 -5.18 -3.25
CA THR A 98 8.94 -3.71 -3.23
C THR A 98 9.10 -3.21 -1.79
N PHE A 99 8.29 -3.71 -0.85
CA PHE A 99 8.39 -3.35 0.56
C PHE A 99 9.75 -3.71 1.15
N LEU A 100 10.20 -4.95 0.96
CA LEU A 100 11.48 -5.43 1.49
C LEU A 100 12.65 -4.65 0.88
N LEU A 101 12.67 -4.45 -0.43
CA LEU A 101 13.74 -3.72 -1.12
C LEU A 101 13.75 -2.21 -0.83
N ALA A 102 12.60 -1.63 -0.48
CA ALA A 102 12.52 -0.22 -0.09
C ALA A 102 13.10 0.02 1.32
N HIS A 103 13.08 -0.98 2.19
CA HIS A 103 13.45 -0.84 3.61
C HIS A 103 14.75 -1.56 3.99
N LEU A 104 15.29 -2.43 3.13
CA LEU A 104 16.48 -3.22 3.39
C LEU A 104 17.57 -2.95 2.34
N LYS A 105 18.79 -2.80 2.82
CA LYS A 105 20.01 -2.73 2.01
C LYS A 105 21.09 -3.67 2.52
N ALA A 106 22.12 -3.88 1.70
CA ALA A 106 23.27 -4.70 2.07
C ALA A 106 23.87 -4.29 3.43
N GLY A 107 24.17 -5.28 4.26
CA GLY A 107 24.69 -5.11 5.63
C GLY A 107 23.62 -4.96 6.71
N GLU A 108 22.35 -4.73 6.36
CA GLU A 108 21.25 -4.67 7.32
C GLU A 108 20.68 -6.06 7.64
N HIS A 109 19.88 -6.12 8.70
CA HIS A 109 19.29 -7.35 9.21
C HIS A 109 17.75 -7.26 9.29
N ALA A 110 17.07 -8.37 9.02
CA ALA A 110 15.63 -8.50 9.17
C ALA A 110 15.25 -9.86 9.78
N ILE A 111 14.16 -9.87 10.54
CA ILE A 111 13.67 -11.07 11.24
C ILE A 111 12.34 -11.48 10.63
N PHE A 112 12.18 -12.76 10.31
CA PHE A 112 11.01 -13.30 9.62
C PHE A 112 10.38 -14.44 10.40
N GLN A 113 9.07 -14.60 10.30
CA GLN A 113 8.38 -15.76 10.86
C GLN A 113 8.83 -17.06 10.16
N ASN A 114 8.92 -18.17 10.89
CA ASN A 114 9.32 -19.46 10.32
C ASN A 114 8.36 -19.97 9.23
N ASP A 115 7.05 -19.81 9.44
CA ASP A 115 6.01 -20.37 8.59
C ASP A 115 5.33 -19.26 7.77
N LEU A 116 6.01 -18.82 6.70
CA LEU A 116 5.47 -17.86 5.74
C LEU A 116 4.94 -18.55 4.49
N TYR A 117 4.16 -17.81 3.71
CA TYR A 117 3.82 -18.18 2.34
C TYR A 117 5.08 -18.62 1.56
N GLY A 118 4.99 -19.75 0.84
CA GLY A 118 6.15 -20.38 0.19
C GLY A 118 6.89 -19.46 -0.79
N GLY A 119 6.18 -18.55 -1.47
CA GLY A 119 6.82 -17.54 -2.32
C GLY A 119 7.61 -16.50 -1.54
N SER A 120 7.09 -16.05 -0.38
CA SER A 120 7.78 -15.15 0.55
C SER A 120 9.04 -15.85 1.07
N MET A 121 8.92 -17.10 1.53
CA MET A 121 10.04 -17.92 2.02
C MET A 121 11.19 -18.00 1.00
N GLN A 122 10.87 -18.28 -0.27
CA GLN A 122 11.90 -18.36 -1.31
C GLN A 122 12.61 -17.02 -1.53
N LEU A 123 11.85 -15.93 -1.65
CA LEU A 123 12.41 -14.58 -1.82
C LEU A 123 13.34 -14.22 -0.65
N ILE A 124 12.89 -14.46 0.57
CA ILE A 124 13.62 -14.11 1.80
C ILE A 124 14.86 -14.97 1.97
N SER A 125 14.76 -16.28 1.74
CA SER A 125 15.86 -17.22 2.04
C SER A 125 16.96 -17.22 0.98
N GLN A 126 16.63 -16.85 -0.27
CA GLN A 126 17.55 -16.94 -1.40
C GLN A 126 18.01 -15.56 -1.90
N GLU A 127 17.06 -14.64 -2.13
CA GLU A 127 17.38 -13.36 -2.78
C GLU A 127 17.90 -12.31 -1.80
N LEU A 128 17.33 -12.20 -0.59
CA LEU A 128 17.79 -11.20 0.38
C LEU A 128 19.27 -11.42 0.79
N PRO A 129 19.72 -12.65 1.13
CA PRO A 129 21.15 -12.92 1.37
C PRO A 129 22.03 -12.62 0.16
N ARG A 130 21.54 -12.92 -1.07
CA ARG A 130 22.26 -12.61 -2.31
C ARG A 130 22.46 -11.09 -2.49
N LEU A 131 21.53 -10.28 -1.99
CA LEU A 131 21.61 -8.81 -1.95
C LEU A 131 22.37 -8.27 -0.73
N GLY A 132 22.96 -9.14 0.10
CA GLY A 132 23.76 -8.78 1.26
C GLY A 132 22.97 -8.47 2.52
N VAL A 133 21.67 -8.79 2.56
CA VAL A 133 20.83 -8.64 3.75
C VAL A 133 20.95 -9.88 4.64
N GLN A 134 21.12 -9.66 5.94
CA GLN A 134 21.15 -10.74 6.93
C GLN A 134 19.72 -11.11 7.36
N VAL A 135 19.45 -12.40 7.50
CA VAL A 135 18.12 -12.93 7.80
C VAL A 135 18.19 -13.77 9.09
N SER A 136 17.29 -13.50 10.03
CA SER A 136 16.98 -14.39 11.16
C SER A 136 15.53 -14.85 11.09
N TRP A 137 15.24 -15.96 11.76
CA TRP A 137 13.94 -16.58 11.78
C TRP A 137 13.42 -16.71 13.22
N GLY A 138 12.11 -16.62 13.43
CA GLY A 138 11.48 -16.80 14.73
C GLY A 138 10.06 -17.39 14.64
N ALA A 139 9.71 -18.26 15.58
CA ALA A 139 8.38 -18.86 15.70
C ALA A 139 7.49 -18.22 16.77
N ASN A 140 8.08 -17.46 17.70
CA ASN A 140 7.39 -16.88 18.83
C ASN A 140 8.04 -15.56 19.28
N VAL A 141 7.32 -14.79 20.10
CA VAL A 141 7.74 -13.46 20.56
C VAL A 141 9.12 -13.49 21.23
N ALA A 142 9.46 -14.54 21.98
CA ALA A 142 10.76 -14.65 22.65
C ALA A 142 11.90 -14.83 21.65
N GLU A 143 11.69 -15.63 20.60
CA GLU A 143 12.66 -15.80 19.51
C GLU A 143 12.84 -14.52 18.69
N PHE A 144 11.74 -13.81 18.38
CA PHE A 144 11.82 -12.50 17.72
C PHE A 144 12.63 -11.51 18.57
N ALA A 145 12.36 -11.41 19.88
CA ALA A 145 13.09 -10.52 20.78
C ALA A 145 14.58 -10.88 20.88
N ALA A 146 14.91 -12.17 20.97
CA ALA A 146 16.28 -12.65 21.04
C ALA A 146 17.07 -12.44 19.72
N ALA A 147 16.37 -12.39 18.58
CA ALA A 147 16.97 -12.18 17.27
C ALA A 147 17.23 -10.70 16.93
N VAL A 148 16.79 -9.74 17.77
CA VAL A 148 17.04 -8.31 17.54
C VAL A 148 18.54 -7.99 17.68
N ARG A 149 19.06 -7.22 16.72
CA ARG A 149 20.45 -6.76 16.62
C ARG A 149 20.48 -5.25 16.35
N PRO A 150 21.61 -4.56 16.58
CA PRO A 150 21.76 -3.14 16.24
C PRO A 150 21.43 -2.79 14.78
N GLU A 151 21.61 -3.74 13.86
CA GLU A 151 21.35 -3.56 12.43
C GLU A 151 19.95 -4.04 12.00
N THR A 152 19.12 -4.52 12.92
CA THR A 152 17.74 -4.95 12.61
C THR A 152 16.90 -3.76 12.15
N ARG A 153 16.28 -3.86 10.98
CA ARG A 153 15.44 -2.79 10.40
C ARG A 153 13.96 -3.11 10.35
N LEU A 154 13.61 -4.39 10.21
CA LEU A 154 12.23 -4.82 10.19
C LEU A 154 12.03 -6.23 10.75
N ILE A 155 10.80 -6.45 11.20
CA ILE A 155 10.25 -7.76 11.57
C ILE A 155 9.09 -8.01 10.60
N TYR A 156 9.06 -9.19 9.96
CA TYR A 156 8.03 -9.57 9.00
C TYR A 156 7.27 -10.81 9.48
N VAL A 157 5.95 -10.71 9.52
CA VAL A 157 5.03 -11.68 10.09
C VAL A 157 3.88 -11.87 9.10
N GLU A 158 3.45 -13.12 8.91
CA GLU A 158 2.19 -13.44 8.23
C GLU A 158 1.32 -14.21 9.22
N ASP A 159 0.15 -13.68 9.51
CA ASP A 159 -0.76 -14.31 10.46
C ASP A 159 -2.08 -14.72 9.79
N LEU A 160 -2.52 -15.93 10.11
CA LEU A 160 -3.78 -16.52 9.65
C LEU A 160 -4.76 -16.70 10.82
N LEU A 161 -4.29 -16.62 12.08
CA LEU A 161 -5.06 -16.94 13.28
C LEU A 161 -4.84 -15.85 14.34
N ALA A 162 -5.92 -15.29 14.88
CA ALA A 162 -5.90 -14.16 15.82
C ALA A 162 -4.95 -14.31 17.04
N ASP A 163 -4.53 -15.53 17.38
CA ASP A 163 -3.68 -15.81 18.54
C ASP A 163 -2.28 -15.17 18.45
N PHE A 164 -1.69 -15.02 17.26
CA PHE A 164 -0.35 -14.42 17.15
C PHE A 164 -0.40 -12.89 17.16
N ALA A 165 -1.37 -12.29 16.46
CA ALA A 165 -1.67 -10.86 16.55
C ALA A 165 -1.97 -10.40 17.99
N ALA A 166 -2.72 -11.19 18.77
CA ALA A 166 -2.98 -10.93 20.18
C ALA A 166 -1.70 -11.01 21.03
N ALA A 167 -0.83 -11.98 20.76
CA ALA A 167 0.47 -12.12 21.45
C ALA A 167 1.43 -10.95 21.18
N LEU A 168 1.32 -10.31 20.01
CA LEU A 168 2.08 -9.12 19.63
C LEU A 168 1.40 -7.80 20.02
N SER A 169 0.21 -7.84 20.64
CA SER A 169 -0.60 -6.65 20.96
C SER A 169 -0.87 -5.75 19.74
N MET A 170 -1.19 -6.35 18.57
CA MET A 170 -1.38 -5.64 17.30
C MET A 170 -2.80 -5.05 17.09
N GLU A 171 -3.61 -4.88 18.13
CA GLU A 171 -5.00 -4.37 18.05
C GLU A 171 -5.16 -2.87 18.34
#